data_AF-A0A6C0LFY1-F1
#
_entry.id   AF-A0A6C0LFY1-F1
#
_cell.length_a   1.000
_cell.length_b   1.000
_cell.length_c   1.000
_cell.angle_alpha   90.00
_cell.angle_beta   90.00
_cell.angle_gamma   90.00
#
_symmetry.space_group_name_H-M   'P 1'
#
loop_
_entity.id
_entity.type
_entity.pdbx_description
1 polymer ?
#
loop_
_entity_poly.entity_id
_entity_poly.type
_entity_poly.pdbx_seq_one_letter_code
_entity_poly.pdbx_strand_id
1 'polypeptide(L)'
;MSEYTLDNLKPYMLTCKNISKFTRYIDDVKVVPKVKEYKSETVAKSVFIPYQDDKLFWIFYYINSGYVEYNMVGSNSYSVEIAEKIKLVDVMKSKKSIFKEFKLRKINDNINELLSNAFISFKTFELLCIIYNISFVIIKNNMFHKIISDDASEVYIIHIINGLYGCEKINTDELKNYEMNRFEIANYDKPILSVGSFKVDELIDIAKMLDVPFDDIHGKKLNKRDLYLSIASKINNFFES
;
A
#
# COMPACT_ATOMS: atom_id res chain seq x y z
N MET A 1 -9.78 -33.83 -70.58
CA MET A 1 -10.90 -33.23 -69.81
C MET A 1 -10.42 -32.73 -68.44
N SER A 2 -9.27 -32.05 -68.36
CA SER A 2 -8.70 -31.52 -67.10
C SER A 2 -8.09 -30.12 -67.21
N GLU A 3 -7.91 -29.57 -68.42
CA GLU A 3 -7.41 -28.19 -68.60
C GLU A 3 -8.50 -27.13 -68.37
N TYR A 4 -9.77 -27.46 -68.62
CA TYR A 4 -10.90 -26.54 -68.48
C TYR A 4 -11.19 -26.12 -67.03
N THR A 5 -10.74 -26.89 -66.03
CA THR A 5 -11.00 -26.56 -64.62
C THR A 5 -10.03 -25.51 -64.08
N LEU A 6 -8.78 -25.53 -64.52
CA LEU A 6 -7.75 -24.59 -64.04
C LEU A 6 -7.89 -23.21 -64.68
N ASP A 7 -8.25 -23.15 -65.98
CA ASP A 7 -8.45 -21.89 -66.67
C ASP A 7 -9.61 -21.06 -66.11
N ASN A 8 -10.66 -21.73 -65.63
CA ASN A 8 -11.80 -21.08 -64.97
C ASN A 8 -11.45 -20.51 -63.58
N LEU A 9 -10.37 -20.97 -62.95
CA LEU A 9 -9.91 -20.49 -61.65
C LEU A 9 -8.92 -19.33 -61.76
N LYS A 10 -8.24 -19.16 -62.92
CA LYS A 10 -7.27 -18.08 -63.17
C LYS A 10 -7.77 -16.67 -62.80
N PRO A 11 -9.03 -16.27 -63.03
CA PRO A 11 -9.53 -14.94 -62.64
C PRO A 11 -9.59 -14.71 -61.12
N TYR A 12 -9.61 -15.77 -60.33
CA TYR A 12 -9.73 -15.73 -58.86
C TYR A 12 -8.43 -16.06 -58.13
N MET A 13 -7.39 -16.51 -58.86
CA MET A 13 -6.07 -16.76 -58.27
C MET A 13 -5.42 -15.46 -57.79
N LEU A 14 -4.64 -15.55 -56.71
CA LEU A 14 -3.90 -14.43 -56.11
C LEU A 14 -2.65 -14.04 -56.92
N THR A 15 -2.84 -13.69 -58.19
CA THR A 15 -1.79 -13.12 -59.04
C THR A 15 -1.65 -11.62 -58.80
N CYS A 16 -0.48 -11.02 -59.05
CA CYS A 16 -0.28 -9.57 -58.89
C CYS A 16 -1.33 -8.75 -59.66
N LYS A 17 -1.74 -9.21 -60.84
CA LYS A 17 -2.77 -8.58 -61.68
C LYS A 17 -4.15 -8.64 -61.03
N ASN A 18 -4.53 -9.78 -60.47
CA ASN A 18 -5.82 -9.95 -59.79
C ASN A 18 -5.84 -9.22 -58.45
N ILE A 19 -4.76 -9.25 -57.67
CA ILE A 19 -4.63 -8.51 -56.40
C ILE A 19 -4.84 -7.01 -56.68
N SER A 20 -4.12 -6.42 -57.62
CA SER A 20 -4.30 -5.01 -57.99
C SER A 20 -5.72 -4.68 -58.47
N LYS A 21 -6.41 -5.64 -59.11
CA LYS A 21 -7.81 -5.48 -59.52
C LYS A 21 -8.77 -5.50 -58.32
N PHE A 22 -8.55 -6.40 -57.35
CA PHE A 22 -9.39 -6.54 -56.16
C PHE A 22 -9.14 -5.46 -55.10
N THR A 23 -7.91 -4.98 -54.98
CA THR A 23 -7.54 -3.96 -53.97
C THR A 23 -7.72 -2.53 -54.46
N ARG A 24 -8.15 -2.32 -55.71
CA ARG A 24 -8.28 -1.00 -56.35
C ARG A 24 -9.27 -0.04 -55.67
N TYR A 25 -10.19 -0.58 -54.89
CA TYR A 25 -11.24 0.17 -54.17
C TYR A 25 -11.11 0.01 -52.64
N ILE A 26 -10.02 -0.57 -52.15
CA ILE A 26 -9.73 -0.56 -50.72
C ILE A 26 -9.14 0.82 -50.45
N ASP A 27 -9.89 1.66 -49.76
CA ASP A 27 -9.40 2.97 -49.32
C ASP A 27 -8.07 2.79 -48.57
N ASP A 28 -7.11 3.67 -48.86
CA ASP A 28 -5.83 3.69 -48.14
C ASP A 28 -6.13 3.76 -46.63
N VAL A 29 -5.79 2.68 -45.91
CA VAL A 29 -5.86 2.67 -44.45
C VAL A 29 -4.93 3.79 -43.99
N LYS A 30 -5.50 4.89 -43.45
CA LYS A 30 -4.72 5.97 -42.86
C LYS A 30 -3.76 5.33 -41.87
N VAL A 31 -2.46 5.40 -42.17
CA VAL A 31 -1.40 4.87 -41.30
C VAL A 31 -1.53 5.62 -39.97
N VAL A 32 -2.15 4.97 -38.98
CA VAL A 32 -2.15 5.49 -37.62
C VAL A 32 -0.68 5.54 -37.20
N PRO A 33 -0.13 6.71 -36.84
CA PRO A 33 1.28 6.79 -36.49
C PRO A 33 1.53 5.80 -35.35
N LYS A 34 2.48 4.87 -35.55
CA LYS A 34 2.95 3.97 -34.49
C LYS A 34 3.34 4.84 -33.31
N VAL A 35 2.57 4.76 -32.22
CA VAL A 35 2.96 5.32 -30.93
C VAL A 35 4.33 4.73 -30.63
N LYS A 36 5.34 5.58 -30.44
CA LYS A 36 6.66 5.14 -30.01
C LYS A 36 6.47 4.49 -28.63
N GLU A 37 6.57 3.16 -28.57
CA GLU A 37 6.72 2.46 -27.31
C GLU A 37 8.02 2.95 -26.68
N TYR A 38 7.90 3.80 -25.66
CA TYR A 38 9.01 4.07 -24.75
C TYR A 38 9.26 2.78 -23.97
N LYS A 39 10.31 2.04 -24.34
CA LYS A 39 10.88 1.01 -23.49
C LYS A 39 11.52 1.71 -22.28
N SER A 40 10.71 1.96 -21.27
CA SER A 40 11.19 2.23 -19.93
C SER A 40 11.75 0.92 -19.37
N GLU A 41 13.07 0.77 -19.35
CA GLU A 41 13.75 -0.34 -18.65
C GLU A 41 13.90 -0.06 -17.15
N THR A 42 13.10 0.83 -16.56
CA THR A 42 12.84 0.79 -15.12
C THR A 42 11.61 -0.10 -14.92
N VAL A 43 11.78 -1.29 -14.35
CA VAL A 43 10.64 -2.03 -13.79
C VAL A 43 9.94 -1.06 -12.84
N ALA A 44 8.79 -0.52 -13.26
CA ALA A 44 8.02 0.33 -12.39
C ALA A 44 7.72 -0.50 -11.14
N LYS A 45 8.23 -0.09 -9.98
CA LYS A 45 7.91 -0.73 -8.71
C LYS A 45 6.38 -0.76 -8.62
N SER A 46 5.81 -1.95 -8.69
CA SER A 46 4.36 -2.10 -8.76
C SER A 46 3.79 -1.83 -7.37
N VAL A 47 3.17 -0.66 -7.20
CA VAL A 47 2.42 -0.33 -5.99
C VAL A 47 1.06 -1.02 -6.06
N PHE A 48 0.77 -1.86 -5.09
CA PHE A 48 -0.53 -2.47 -4.88
C PHE A 48 -1.49 -1.47 -4.22
N ILE A 49 -2.70 -1.32 -4.73
CA ILE A 49 -3.74 -0.43 -4.16
C ILE A 49 -5.02 -1.26 -3.98
N PRO A 50 -5.50 -1.50 -2.74
CA PRO A 50 -6.72 -2.25 -2.52
C PRO A 50 -7.95 -1.43 -2.93
N TYR A 51 -8.86 -2.04 -3.69
CA TYR A 51 -10.11 -1.40 -4.11
C TYR A 51 -11.20 -1.44 -3.02
N GLN A 52 -11.14 -2.40 -2.10
CA GLN A 52 -12.13 -2.63 -1.03
C GLN A 52 -12.04 -1.60 0.10
N ASP A 53 -13.09 -1.45 0.90
CA ASP A 53 -13.15 -0.39 1.93
C ASP A 53 -12.15 -0.60 3.08
N ASP A 54 -11.99 -1.82 3.61
CA ASP A 54 -11.04 -2.14 4.68
C ASP A 54 -9.59 -2.22 4.15
N LYS A 55 -9.00 -1.06 3.84
CA LYS A 55 -7.69 -0.97 3.16
C LYS A 55 -6.58 -1.73 3.88
N LEU A 56 -6.52 -1.65 5.22
CA LEU A 56 -5.49 -2.32 6.01
C LEU A 56 -5.67 -3.84 6.00
N PHE A 57 -6.90 -4.34 6.12
CA PHE A 57 -7.16 -5.77 6.03
C PHE A 57 -6.76 -6.32 4.66
N TRP A 58 -7.11 -5.62 3.58
CA TRP A 58 -6.82 -6.09 2.23
C TRP A 58 -5.35 -5.98 1.86
N ILE A 59 -4.62 -5.01 2.41
CA ILE A 59 -3.15 -4.99 2.34
C ILE A 59 -2.55 -6.19 3.06
N PHE A 60 -2.99 -6.48 4.30
CA PHE A 60 -2.54 -7.65 5.03
C PHE A 60 -2.83 -8.95 4.26
N TYR A 61 -4.04 -9.10 3.74
CA TYR A 61 -4.43 -10.27 2.95
C TYR A 61 -3.59 -10.42 1.68
N TYR A 62 -3.31 -9.32 0.96
CA TYR A 62 -2.44 -9.33 -0.21
C TYR A 62 -1.01 -9.77 0.15
N ILE A 63 -0.46 -9.26 1.25
CA ILE A 63 0.89 -9.62 1.72
C ILE A 63 0.96 -11.10 2.09
N ASN A 64 -0.04 -11.60 2.83
CA ASN A 64 -0.04 -12.96 3.36
C ASN A 64 -0.40 -14.03 2.31
N SER A 65 -1.39 -13.74 1.46
CA SER A 65 -1.93 -14.72 0.50
C SER A 65 -1.27 -14.60 -0.87
N GLY A 66 -0.82 -13.41 -1.27
CA GLY A 66 -0.20 -13.16 -2.57
C GLY A 66 -1.15 -12.58 -3.62
N TYR A 67 -0.56 -12.25 -4.78
CA TYR A 67 -1.26 -11.57 -5.88
C TYR A 67 -2.34 -12.44 -6.54
N VAL A 68 -2.09 -13.74 -6.74
CA VAL A 68 -3.04 -14.62 -7.45
C VAL A 68 -4.32 -14.75 -6.65
N GLU A 69 -4.19 -15.06 -5.37
CA GLU A 69 -5.26 -15.23 -4.40
C GLU A 69 -6.10 -13.97 -4.28
N TYR A 70 -5.44 -12.80 -4.19
CA TYR A 70 -6.12 -11.51 -4.16
C TYR A 70 -7.00 -11.28 -5.40
N ASN A 71 -6.47 -11.54 -6.60
CA ASN A 71 -7.25 -11.33 -7.84
C ASN A 71 -8.40 -12.32 -7.99
N MET A 72 -8.29 -13.53 -7.42
CA MET A 72 -9.35 -14.53 -7.44
C MET A 72 -10.56 -14.14 -6.56
N VAL A 73 -10.41 -13.18 -5.64
CA VAL A 73 -11.51 -12.70 -4.79
C VAL A 73 -12.64 -12.10 -5.62
N GLY A 74 -12.30 -11.31 -6.65
CA GLY A 74 -13.27 -10.65 -7.53
C GLY A 74 -14.37 -9.90 -6.77
N SER A 75 -15.63 -10.22 -7.08
CA SER A 75 -16.81 -9.62 -6.45
C SER A 75 -17.14 -10.15 -5.06
N ASN A 76 -16.48 -11.22 -4.60
CA ASN A 76 -16.82 -11.94 -3.37
C ASN A 76 -16.04 -11.41 -2.15
N SER A 77 -15.56 -10.17 -2.20
CA SER A 77 -14.69 -9.55 -1.18
C SER A 77 -15.26 -9.69 0.23
N TYR A 78 -16.53 -9.36 0.43
CA TYR A 78 -17.17 -9.44 1.73
C TYR A 78 -17.16 -10.85 2.34
N SER A 79 -17.53 -11.86 1.54
CA SER A 79 -17.55 -13.26 2.00
C SER A 79 -16.16 -13.79 2.29
N VAL A 80 -15.18 -13.44 1.45
CA VAL A 80 -13.77 -13.81 1.67
C VAL A 80 -13.24 -13.15 2.93
N GLU A 81 -13.48 -11.86 3.12
CA GLU A 81 -13.03 -11.11 4.29
C GLU A 81 -13.54 -11.72 5.60
N ILE A 82 -14.83 -12.04 5.68
CA ILE A 82 -15.39 -12.68 6.88
C ILE A 82 -14.76 -14.05 7.13
N ALA A 83 -14.64 -14.87 6.08
CA ALA A 83 -14.07 -16.21 6.19
C ALA A 83 -12.60 -16.15 6.68
N GLU A 84 -11.83 -15.21 6.15
CA GLU A 84 -10.43 -14.98 6.57
C GLU A 84 -10.34 -14.40 7.97
N LYS A 85 -11.17 -13.42 8.35
CA LYS A 85 -11.24 -12.90 9.71
C LYS A 85 -11.51 -14.02 10.72
N ILE A 86 -12.40 -14.96 10.40
CA ILE A 86 -12.64 -16.15 11.24
C ILE A 86 -11.39 -17.03 11.35
N LYS A 87 -10.69 -17.32 10.25
CA LYS A 87 -9.43 -18.10 10.28
C LYS A 87 -8.35 -17.42 11.14
N LEU A 88 -8.24 -16.09 11.06
CA LEU A 88 -7.29 -15.31 11.85
C LEU A 88 -7.55 -15.45 13.35
N VAL A 89 -8.80 -15.57 13.78
CA VAL A 89 -9.15 -15.80 15.19
C VAL A 89 -8.56 -17.09 15.73
N ASP A 90 -8.60 -18.18 14.95
CA ASP A 90 -8.02 -19.46 15.36
C ASP A 90 -6.49 -19.36 15.49
N VAL A 91 -5.85 -18.68 14.55
CA VAL A 91 -4.40 -18.40 14.60
C VAL A 91 -4.05 -17.57 15.85
N MET A 92 -4.79 -16.49 16.13
CA MET A 92 -4.58 -15.66 17.33
C MET A 92 -4.72 -16.48 18.63
N LYS A 93 -5.71 -17.37 18.70
CA LYS A 93 -5.91 -18.25 19.87
C LYS A 93 -4.79 -19.27 20.05
N SER A 94 -4.16 -19.73 18.96
CA SER A 94 -3.04 -20.68 19.02
C SER A 94 -1.73 -20.01 19.50
N LYS A 95 -1.49 -18.74 19.13
CA LYS A 95 -0.25 -18.00 19.40
C LYS A 95 -0.29 -17.16 20.68
N LYS A 96 -0.76 -17.74 21.79
CA LYS A 96 -0.93 -17.01 23.07
C LYS A 96 0.36 -16.46 23.67
N SER A 97 1.52 -17.05 23.35
CA SER A 97 2.83 -16.61 23.85
C SER A 97 3.19 -15.21 23.35
N ILE A 98 2.92 -14.90 22.08
CA ILE A 98 3.23 -13.63 21.44
C ILE A 98 2.55 -12.46 22.17
N PHE A 99 1.29 -12.62 22.57
CA PHE A 99 0.55 -11.57 23.29
C PHE A 99 1.18 -11.21 24.64
N LYS A 100 1.84 -12.16 25.31
CA LYS A 100 2.55 -11.90 26.56
C LYS A 100 3.88 -11.20 26.32
N GLU A 101 4.61 -11.65 25.31
CA GLU A 101 5.93 -11.12 24.93
C GLU A 101 5.85 -9.66 24.49
N PHE A 102 4.89 -9.34 23.62
CA PHE A 102 4.68 -7.99 23.09
C PHE A 102 3.79 -7.11 23.98
N LYS A 103 3.43 -7.56 25.20
CA LYS A 103 2.59 -6.84 26.18
C LYS A 103 1.28 -6.32 25.58
N LEU A 104 0.69 -7.09 24.67
CA LEU A 104 -0.54 -6.70 23.96
C LEU A 104 -1.75 -6.85 24.88
N ARG A 105 -2.86 -6.18 24.53
CA ARG A 105 -4.15 -6.36 25.23
C ARG A 105 -4.57 -7.84 25.26
N LYS A 106 -5.53 -8.17 26.13
CA LYS A 106 -6.05 -9.55 26.22
C LYS A 106 -6.47 -10.03 24.85
N ILE A 107 -6.13 -11.28 24.53
CA ILE A 107 -6.41 -11.92 23.23
C ILE A 107 -7.87 -11.76 22.82
N ASN A 108 -8.81 -11.93 23.76
CA ASN A 108 -10.24 -11.81 23.50
C ASN A 108 -10.66 -10.38 23.08
N ASP A 109 -10.00 -9.35 23.59
CA ASP A 109 -10.33 -7.96 23.23
C ASP A 109 -9.94 -7.70 21.76
N ASN A 110 -8.77 -8.19 21.33
CA ASN A 110 -8.32 -8.08 19.94
C ASN A 110 -9.19 -8.91 18.98
N ILE A 111 -9.62 -10.11 19.39
CA ILE A 111 -10.56 -10.93 18.61
C ILE A 111 -11.89 -10.21 18.42
N ASN A 112 -12.44 -9.63 19.50
CA ASN A 112 -13.69 -8.91 19.44
C ASN A 112 -13.56 -7.68 18.52
N GLU A 113 -12.44 -6.97 18.56
CA GLU A 113 -12.15 -5.84 17.67
C GLU A 113 -12.12 -6.28 16.20
N LEU A 114 -11.41 -7.37 15.89
CA LEU A 114 -11.29 -7.92 14.54
C LEU A 114 -12.64 -8.31 13.92
N LEU A 115 -13.54 -8.90 14.72
CA LEU A 115 -14.83 -9.40 14.25
C LEU A 115 -15.96 -8.38 14.28
N SER A 116 -15.94 -7.44 15.24
CA SER A 116 -17.04 -6.48 15.43
C SER A 116 -16.94 -5.25 14.53
N ASN A 117 -15.72 -4.86 14.15
CA ASN A 117 -15.50 -3.64 13.40
C ASN A 117 -15.56 -3.89 11.89
N ALA A 118 -16.19 -2.94 11.19
CA ALA A 118 -16.22 -2.94 9.72
C ALA A 118 -14.80 -2.80 9.12
N PHE A 119 -13.93 -2.03 9.79
CA PHE A 119 -12.54 -1.83 9.40
C PHE A 119 -11.62 -2.25 10.52
N ILE A 120 -10.53 -2.97 10.20
CA ILE A 120 -9.52 -3.26 11.21
C ILE A 120 -8.80 -1.97 11.62
N SER A 121 -8.51 -1.83 12.92
CA SER A 121 -7.66 -0.73 13.36
C SER A 121 -6.20 -0.99 13.00
N PHE A 122 -5.40 0.07 13.05
CA PHE A 122 -3.96 -0.04 12.97
C PHE A 122 -3.37 -1.03 13.99
N LYS A 123 -3.88 -1.06 15.23
CA LYS A 123 -3.39 -1.99 16.26
C LYS A 123 -3.62 -3.44 15.86
N THR A 124 -4.80 -3.72 15.30
CA THR A 124 -5.14 -5.06 14.82
C THR A 124 -4.26 -5.44 13.62
N PHE A 125 -4.01 -4.51 12.69
CA PHE A 125 -3.08 -4.71 11.58
C PHE A 125 -1.64 -5.01 12.06
N GLU A 126 -1.10 -4.22 12.98
CA GLU A 126 0.23 -4.42 13.56
C GLU A 126 0.33 -5.79 14.24
N LEU A 127 -0.66 -6.16 15.06
CA LEU A 127 -0.73 -7.48 15.70
C LEU A 127 -0.72 -8.61 14.67
N LEU A 128 -1.48 -8.49 13.59
CA LEU A 128 -1.50 -9.49 12.51
C LEU A 128 -0.12 -9.60 11.86
N CYS A 129 0.55 -8.48 11.57
CA CYS A 129 1.89 -8.51 11.01
C CYS A 129 2.91 -9.17 11.96
N ILE A 130 2.85 -8.88 13.26
CA ILE A 130 3.71 -9.52 14.27
C ILE A 130 3.46 -11.04 14.32
N ILE A 131 2.19 -11.47 14.31
CA ILE A 131 1.82 -12.89 14.32
C ILE A 131 2.40 -13.64 13.12
N TYR A 132 2.41 -13.00 11.96
CA TYR A 132 2.89 -13.60 10.70
C TYR A 132 4.36 -13.27 10.39
N ASN A 133 5.07 -12.60 11.31
CA ASN A 133 6.46 -12.16 11.13
C ASN A 133 6.67 -11.32 9.85
N ILE A 134 5.71 -10.42 9.57
CA ILE A 134 5.75 -9.51 8.42
C ILE A 134 6.41 -8.21 8.87
N SER A 135 7.51 -7.85 8.18
CA SER A 135 8.17 -6.55 8.37
C SER A 135 7.50 -5.48 7.50
N PHE A 136 7.10 -4.36 8.11
CA PHE A 136 6.40 -3.29 7.42
C PHE A 136 6.79 -1.90 7.92
N VAL A 137 6.54 -0.90 7.07
CA VAL A 137 6.60 0.52 7.40
C VAL A 137 5.34 1.20 6.89
N ILE A 138 4.62 1.91 7.75
CA ILE A 138 3.52 2.78 7.34
C ILE A 138 4.02 4.22 7.29
N ILE A 139 3.78 4.89 6.17
CA ILE A 139 4.18 6.28 5.91
C ILE A 139 2.92 7.11 5.66
N LYS A 140 2.77 8.18 6.43
CA LYS A 140 1.68 9.16 6.29
C LYS A 140 2.27 10.55 6.53
N ASN A 141 2.16 11.43 5.54
CA ASN A 141 2.83 12.75 5.56
C ASN A 141 4.36 12.61 5.80
N ASN A 142 4.94 13.43 6.67
CA ASN A 142 6.36 13.39 7.05
C ASN A 142 6.62 12.46 8.25
N MET A 143 5.79 11.45 8.44
CA MET A 143 5.83 10.54 9.58
C MET A 143 5.85 9.10 9.12
N PHE A 144 6.47 8.24 9.91
CA PHE A 144 6.37 6.80 9.72
C PHE A 144 6.32 6.03 11.03
N HIS A 145 5.77 4.83 10.97
CA HIS A 145 5.88 3.80 12.00
C HIS A 145 6.39 2.52 11.33
N LYS A 146 7.25 1.77 12.01
CA LYS A 146 7.82 0.53 11.47
C LYS A 146 7.83 -0.60 12.50
N ILE A 147 7.64 -1.81 12.00
CA ILE A 147 7.92 -3.05 12.70
C ILE A 147 8.79 -3.87 11.76
N ILE A 148 10.03 -4.15 12.15
CA ILE A 148 11.00 -4.85 11.33
C ILE A 148 11.62 -5.95 12.16
N SER A 149 11.63 -7.15 11.62
CA SER A 149 12.31 -8.30 12.21
C SER A 149 13.79 -8.22 11.90
N ASP A 150 14.65 -8.62 12.86
CA ASP A 150 16.11 -8.49 12.73
C ASP A 150 16.68 -9.19 11.48
N ASP A 151 16.07 -10.29 11.05
CA ASP A 151 16.48 -11.11 9.90
C ASP A 151 15.70 -10.78 8.60
N ALA A 152 14.97 -9.66 8.55
CA ALA A 152 14.14 -9.34 7.40
C ALA A 152 14.96 -8.92 6.18
N SER A 153 14.83 -9.67 5.08
CA SER A 153 15.38 -9.29 3.77
C SER A 153 14.45 -8.38 2.97
N GLU A 154 13.16 -8.42 3.29
CA GLU A 154 12.09 -7.74 2.56
C GLU A 154 11.19 -6.99 3.53
N VAL A 155 10.76 -5.80 3.13
CA VAL A 155 9.91 -4.91 3.92
C VAL A 155 8.76 -4.40 3.06
N TYR A 156 7.56 -4.36 3.63
CA TYR A 156 6.38 -3.81 2.96
C TYR A 156 6.17 -2.36 3.36
N ILE A 157 6.27 -1.43 2.41
CA ILE A 157 6.00 -0.01 2.62
C ILE A 157 4.54 0.28 2.28
N ILE A 158 3.82 0.86 3.22
CA ILE A 158 2.42 1.23 3.11
C ILE A 158 2.33 2.76 3.12
N HIS A 159 2.01 3.33 1.96
CA HIS A 159 1.83 4.76 1.76
C HIS A 159 0.38 5.15 1.99
N ILE A 160 0.15 6.13 2.86
CA ILE A 160 -1.16 6.72 3.12
C ILE A 160 -1.15 8.17 2.63
N ILE A 161 -1.87 8.44 1.54
CA ILE A 161 -1.93 9.75 0.89
C ILE A 161 -3.39 10.12 0.67
N ASN A 162 -3.87 11.18 1.34
CA ASN A 162 -5.24 11.68 1.21
C ASN A 162 -6.32 10.58 1.37
N GLY A 163 -6.10 9.64 2.30
CA GLY A 163 -7.00 8.50 2.54
C GLY A 163 -6.85 7.33 1.57
N LEU A 164 -6.00 7.45 0.54
CA LEU A 164 -5.62 6.34 -0.32
C LEU A 164 -4.46 5.57 0.28
N TYR A 165 -4.54 4.24 0.20
CA TYR A 165 -3.53 3.32 0.70
C TYR A 165 -2.85 2.63 -0.47
N GLY A 166 -1.53 2.63 -0.50
CA GLY A 166 -0.72 1.88 -1.45
C GLY A 166 0.31 1.04 -0.72
N CYS A 167 0.60 -0.17 -1.20
CA CYS A 167 1.60 -1.05 -0.63
C CYS A 167 2.64 -1.40 -1.70
N GLU A 168 3.92 -1.25 -1.38
CA GLU A 168 5.02 -1.74 -2.20
C GLU A 168 5.94 -2.63 -1.38
N LYS A 169 6.61 -3.55 -2.08
CA LYS A 169 7.59 -4.44 -1.48
C LYS A 169 8.99 -3.95 -1.86
N ILE A 170 9.84 -3.76 -0.86
CA ILE A 170 11.23 -3.32 -1.04
C ILE A 170 12.19 -4.29 -0.35
N ASN A 171 13.47 -4.20 -0.74
CA ASN A 171 14.55 -4.82 0.02
C ASN A 171 14.93 -3.91 1.20
N THR A 172 15.39 -4.51 2.30
CA THR A 172 15.77 -3.79 3.52
C THR A 172 16.85 -2.72 3.28
N ASP A 173 17.74 -2.92 2.30
CA ASP A 173 18.78 -1.94 1.95
C ASP A 173 18.23 -0.60 1.45
N GLU A 174 17.02 -0.59 0.87
CA GLU A 174 16.38 0.62 0.36
C GLU A 174 15.63 1.41 1.45
N LEU A 175 15.41 0.80 2.62
CA LEU A 175 14.59 1.34 3.70
C LEU A 175 15.02 2.74 4.15
N LYS A 176 16.33 2.99 4.19
CA LYS A 176 16.88 4.28 4.64
C LYS A 176 16.30 5.46 3.85
N ASN A 177 16.02 5.28 2.56
CA ASN A 177 15.45 6.33 1.70
C ASN A 177 14.03 6.73 2.14
N TYR A 178 13.30 5.78 2.74
CA TYR A 178 11.96 5.99 3.27
C TYR A 178 11.96 6.57 4.68
N GLU A 179 13.00 6.33 5.46
CA GLU A 179 13.14 6.88 6.82
C GLU A 179 13.71 8.31 6.84
N MET A 180 14.55 8.63 5.85
CA MET A 180 15.22 9.92 5.77
C MET A 180 14.23 11.10 5.80
N ASN A 181 14.55 12.10 6.64
CA ASN A 181 13.79 13.34 6.82
C ASN A 181 12.33 13.16 7.28
N ARG A 182 12.00 12.03 7.92
CA ARG A 182 10.68 11.77 8.48
C ARG A 182 10.74 11.49 9.97
N PHE A 183 9.62 11.71 10.65
CA PHE A 183 9.49 11.52 12.09
C PHE A 183 9.10 10.08 12.37
N GLU A 184 9.94 9.36 13.10
CA GLU A 184 9.65 8.02 13.54
C GLU A 184 8.73 8.03 14.76
N ILE A 185 7.56 7.40 14.63
CA ILE A 185 6.70 7.07 15.76
C ILE A 185 7.10 5.68 16.26
N ALA A 186 8.00 5.63 17.24
CA ALA A 186 8.54 4.35 17.73
C ALA A 186 7.49 3.47 18.45
N ASN A 187 6.43 4.06 19.01
CA ASN A 187 5.43 3.32 19.77
C ASN A 187 4.02 3.83 19.48
N TYR A 188 3.11 2.92 19.12
CA TYR A 188 1.72 3.25 18.89
C TYR A 188 1.00 3.83 20.13
N ASP A 189 1.17 3.22 21.31
CA ASP A 189 0.44 3.61 22.52
C ASP A 189 1.00 4.89 23.14
N LYS A 190 2.27 5.20 22.87
CA LYS A 190 2.95 6.44 23.27
C LYS A 190 3.66 7.06 22.06
N PRO A 191 2.90 7.68 21.14
CA PRO A 191 3.46 8.21 19.89
C PRO A 191 4.49 9.31 20.06
N ILE A 192 4.39 10.05 21.16
CA ILE A 192 5.35 11.08 21.57
C ILE A 192 5.61 10.96 23.06
N LEU A 193 6.86 11.21 23.47
CA LEU A 193 7.24 11.29 24.88
C LEU A 193 6.57 12.48 25.57
N SER A 194 6.61 12.52 26.90
CA SER A 194 6.05 13.64 27.66
C SER A 194 6.73 14.97 27.32
N VAL A 195 6.03 16.09 27.49
CA VAL A 195 6.58 17.45 27.30
C VAL A 195 7.88 17.73 28.07
N GLY A 196 8.08 17.05 29.21
CA GLY A 196 9.28 17.17 30.03
C GLY A 196 10.54 16.56 29.38
N SER A 197 10.36 15.65 28.43
CA SER A 197 11.45 14.93 27.75
C SER A 197 12.15 15.75 26.66
N PHE A 198 11.58 16.88 26.25
CA PHE A 198 12.07 17.69 25.14
C PHE A 198 12.58 19.06 25.59
N LYS A 199 13.60 19.58 24.91
CA LYS A 199 13.96 21.01 24.94
C LYS A 199 13.07 21.81 23.96
N VAL A 200 13.04 23.14 24.12
CA VAL A 200 12.22 23.99 23.23
C VAL A 200 12.74 23.92 21.79
N ASP A 201 14.05 23.96 21.59
CA ASP A 201 14.65 23.89 20.25
C ASP A 201 14.36 22.54 19.56
N GLU A 202 14.38 21.43 20.31
CA GLU A 202 13.99 20.11 19.79
C GLU A 202 12.52 20.07 19.34
N LEU A 203 11.62 20.70 20.09
CA LEU A 203 10.21 20.81 19.68
C LEU A 203 10.05 21.69 18.43
N ILE A 204 10.84 22.75 18.29
CA ILE A 204 10.83 23.60 17.09
C ILE A 204 11.29 22.79 15.87
N ASP A 205 12.32 21.96 16.01
CA ASP A 205 12.82 21.14 14.91
C ASP A 205 11.83 20.03 14.51
N ILE A 206 11.18 19.40 15.49
CA ILE A 206 10.07 18.47 15.23
C ILE A 206 8.90 19.21 14.54
N ALA A 207 8.55 20.41 14.99
CA ALA A 207 7.47 21.20 14.40
C ALA A 207 7.77 21.56 12.94
N LYS A 208 9.00 21.99 12.62
CA LYS A 208 9.43 22.22 11.23
C LYS A 208 9.30 20.96 10.38
N MET A 209 9.73 19.81 10.91
CA MET A 209 9.68 18.56 10.16
C MET A 209 8.25 18.08 9.89
N LEU A 210 7.32 18.34 10.82
CA LEU A 210 5.91 17.95 10.73
C LEU A 210 5.01 19.02 10.10
N ASP A 211 5.58 20.15 9.67
CA ASP A 211 4.85 21.32 9.16
C ASP A 211 3.78 21.80 10.16
N VAL A 212 4.17 21.91 11.43
CA VAL A 212 3.33 22.41 12.52
C VAL A 212 3.72 23.87 12.80
N PRO A 213 2.76 24.81 12.81
CA PRO A 213 3.03 26.19 13.17
C PRO A 213 3.62 26.29 14.60
N PHE A 214 4.73 27.01 14.73
CA PHE A 214 5.40 27.25 16.02
C PHE A 214 5.32 28.72 16.47
N ASP A 215 4.67 29.57 15.67
CA ASP A 215 4.37 30.97 15.96
C ASP A 215 2.84 31.20 15.87
N ASP A 216 2.33 32.14 16.67
CA ASP A 216 0.94 32.59 16.64
C ASP A 216 0.65 33.45 15.38
N ILE A 217 -0.61 33.78 15.13
CA ILE A 217 -1.10 34.60 13.99
C ILE A 217 -0.37 35.97 13.93
N HIS A 218 0.12 36.44 15.07
CA HIS A 218 0.89 37.69 15.21
C HIS A 218 2.42 37.52 15.17
N GLY A 219 2.92 36.33 14.83
CA GLY A 219 4.36 36.03 14.75
C GLY A 219 5.06 35.85 16.10
N LYS A 220 4.30 35.64 17.18
CA LYS A 220 4.85 35.40 18.51
C LYS A 220 5.08 33.90 18.71
N LYS A 221 6.29 33.51 19.11
CA LYS A 221 6.62 32.12 19.45
C LYS A 221 5.64 31.53 20.44
N LEU A 222 5.12 30.35 20.13
CA LEU A 222 4.30 29.57 21.05
C LEU A 222 5.10 29.23 22.31
N ASN A 223 4.40 29.16 23.45
CA ASN A 223 5.03 28.63 24.65
C ASN A 223 5.30 27.12 24.47
N LYS A 224 6.24 26.57 25.24
CA LYS A 224 6.66 25.17 25.14
C LYS A 224 5.49 24.18 25.20
N ARG A 225 4.50 24.46 26.04
CA ARG A 225 3.36 23.58 26.28
C ARG A 225 2.44 23.55 25.06
N ASP A 226 2.10 24.72 24.51
CA ASP A 226 1.20 24.83 23.37
C ASP A 226 1.83 24.26 22.11
N LEU A 227 3.13 24.53 21.88
CA LEU A 227 3.89 23.92 20.79
C LEU A 227 3.86 22.39 20.88
N TYR A 228 4.12 21.85 22.08
CA TYR A 228 4.05 20.41 22.33
C TYR A 228 2.66 19.84 22.05
N LEU A 229 1.58 20.52 22.48
CA LEU A 229 0.21 20.04 22.25
C LEU A 229 -0.14 20.00 20.76
N SER A 230 0.26 21.00 19.99
CA SER A 230 0.07 21.03 18.53
C SER A 230 0.79 19.88 17.83
N ILE A 231 2.05 19.63 18.21
CA ILE A 231 2.84 18.49 17.71
C ILE A 231 2.16 17.17 18.11
N ALA A 232 1.86 16.98 19.39
CA ALA A 232 1.25 15.75 19.89
C ALA A 232 -0.09 15.45 19.23
N SER A 233 -0.92 16.47 18.99
CA SER A 233 -2.17 16.35 18.25
C SER A 233 -1.93 15.83 16.82
N LYS A 234 -0.99 16.44 16.09
CA LYS A 234 -0.62 16.00 14.73
C LYS A 234 -0.14 14.55 14.71
N ILE A 235 0.69 14.16 15.68
CA ILE A 235 1.25 12.81 15.80
C ILE A 235 0.16 11.78 16.13
N ASN A 236 -0.75 12.08 17.05
CA ASN A 236 -1.82 11.15 17.42
C ASN A 236 -2.78 10.87 16.25
N ASN A 237 -3.03 11.86 15.40
CA ASN A 237 -3.85 11.71 14.19
C ASN A 237 -3.18 10.82 13.10
N PHE A 238 -1.94 10.40 13.30
CA PHE A 238 -1.26 9.48 12.38
C PHE A 238 -2.03 8.16 12.24
N PHE A 239 -2.47 7.59 13.37
CA PHE A 239 -3.11 6.27 13.42
C PHE A 239 -4.63 6.29 13.24
N GLU A 240 -5.22 7.48 13.16
CA GLU A 240 -6.64 7.63 12.89
C GLU A 240 -6.92 7.50 11.39
N SER A 241 -7.96 6.70 11.07
CA SER A 241 -8.45 6.45 9.72
C SER A 241 -9.20 7.64 9.16
#